data_AF-A0A2U4C6K1-F1
#
_entry.id   AF-A0A2U4C6K1-F1
#
_cell.length_a   1.000
_cell.length_b   1.000
_cell.length_c   1.000
_cell.angle_alpha   90.00
_cell.angle_beta   90.00
_cell.angle_gamma   90.00
#
_symmetry.space_group_name_H-M   'P 1'
#
loop_
_entity.id
_entity.type
_entity.pdbx_description
1 polymer ?
#
loop_
_entity_poly.entity_id
_entity_poly.type
_entity_poly.pdbx_seq_one_letter_code
_entity_poly.pdbx_strand_id
1 'polypeptide(L)'
;MYARVGLLLRALPLLLWGGLDAQLAQRVGQELRREAEAFLEKYGYLSEPVPSSPASTRFSNAIREFQWVSQLPMSGMLDAATLRQMRQPRCGVADTDSQVAWTKRVSALFTGRRAKMRRKKRFARQGGALAHAFLPRRGEAHFDRDERWSLSRRRGRNLFVVLAHEIGHTLGLTHSAAPRALMAPYYKRLGRDALLSWDDVLAVQSLYGKPQGGSGAIQLPGKLFTDFEAWDPHRLQGRRPETRGPKYCHSSFDAITVDGQHRLYIFQGNQFWEVTADGNVSEPHPLQKRWAGLPPHIEAAAVSLEDGDFYFFKGSRCWRFQGPKPVWGSPQLCRAGGLPPHPDAALYFPPLSRLILFKGARYYVLARGGLQVEPYYPRGLQDWGGVPEEVSGALPRPDGSIIFFRDDRYWRLDQAKLRATPSGRWATELAWMGCWHANSGGTLF
;
A
#
# COMPACT_ATOMS: atom_id res chain seq x y z
N MET A 1 -4.11 -16.17 81.76
CA MET A 1 -5.18 -15.49 80.99
C MET A 1 -4.57 -14.17 80.52
N TYR A 2 -4.40 -13.78 79.25
CA TYR A 2 -5.10 -13.97 77.96
C TYR A 2 -4.03 -14.04 76.85
N ALA A 3 -4.00 -15.02 75.92
CA ALA A 3 -4.83 -15.23 74.72
C ALA A 3 -4.52 -14.32 73.50
N ARG A 4 -4.23 -14.97 72.37
CA ARG A 4 -3.70 -14.53 71.05
C ARG A 4 -4.69 -13.72 70.18
N VAL A 5 -4.16 -13.06 69.13
CA VAL A 5 -4.53 -13.06 67.68
C VAL A 5 -3.93 -11.77 67.06
N GLY A 6 -3.18 -11.68 65.96
CA GLY A 6 -2.97 -12.56 64.80
C GLY A 6 -3.44 -11.84 63.51
N LEU A 7 -2.50 -11.55 62.60
CA LEU A 7 -2.69 -11.08 61.20
C LEU A 7 -3.37 -9.73 60.94
N LEU A 8 -2.62 -8.76 60.38
CA LEU A 8 -3.08 -7.85 59.31
C LEU A 8 -1.85 -7.18 58.64
N LEU A 9 -1.08 -7.98 57.91
CA LEU A 9 -0.19 -7.52 56.84
C LEU A 9 -0.83 -7.97 55.52
N ARG A 10 -0.85 -7.08 54.52
CA ARG A 10 -1.18 -7.32 53.09
C ARG A 10 -2.66 -7.16 52.67
N ALA A 11 -3.16 -5.93 52.62
CA ALA A 11 -4.28 -5.58 51.72
C ALA A 11 -4.24 -4.16 51.13
N LEU A 12 -3.23 -3.35 51.42
CA LEU A 12 -3.15 -1.95 50.97
C LEU A 12 -2.39 -1.66 49.66
N PRO A 13 -1.58 -2.56 49.04
CA PRO A 13 -1.03 -2.29 47.71
C PRO A 13 -2.02 -2.55 46.56
N LEU A 14 -3.03 -3.41 46.75
CA LEU A 14 -3.95 -3.84 45.68
C LEU A 14 -5.04 -2.81 45.34
N LEU A 15 -5.43 -1.96 46.29
CA LEU A 15 -6.43 -0.90 46.06
C LEU A 15 -5.86 0.30 45.29
N LEU A 16 -4.56 0.57 45.42
CA LEU A 16 -3.88 1.65 44.69
C LEU A 16 -3.56 1.26 43.23
N TRP A 17 -3.25 -0.01 42.96
CA TRP A 17 -3.09 -0.51 41.58
C TRP A 17 -4.42 -0.64 40.84
N GLY A 18 -5.48 -1.15 41.49
CA GLY A 18 -6.81 -1.22 40.88
C GLY A 18 -7.44 0.15 40.55
N GLY A 19 -7.12 1.19 41.32
CA GLY A 19 -7.57 2.56 41.04
C GLY A 19 -6.90 3.20 39.83
N LEU A 20 -5.61 2.91 39.59
CA LEU A 20 -4.86 3.35 38.41
C LEU A 20 -5.37 2.65 37.14
N ASP A 21 -5.66 1.35 37.22
CA ASP A 21 -6.21 0.57 36.09
C ASP A 21 -7.63 1.00 35.72
N ALA A 22 -8.49 1.30 36.71
CA ALA A 22 -9.83 1.81 36.46
C ALA A 22 -9.82 3.22 35.84
N GLN A 23 -8.93 4.10 36.31
CA GLN A 23 -8.76 5.44 35.73
C GLN A 23 -8.19 5.38 34.31
N LEU A 24 -7.24 4.47 34.04
CA LEU A 24 -6.70 4.26 32.69
C LEU A 24 -7.77 3.70 31.75
N ALA A 25 -8.54 2.70 32.18
CA ALA A 25 -9.64 2.13 31.39
C ALA A 25 -10.72 3.17 31.07
N GLN A 26 -11.03 4.05 32.03
CA GLN A 26 -11.99 5.14 31.84
C GLN A 26 -11.47 6.20 30.85
N ARG A 27 -10.18 6.55 30.91
CA ARG A 27 -9.54 7.46 29.93
C ARG A 27 -9.53 6.86 28.53
N VAL A 28 -9.12 5.60 28.39
CA VAL A 28 -9.10 4.88 27.11
C VAL A 28 -10.51 4.78 26.53
N GLY A 29 -11.53 4.48 27.35
CA GLY A 29 -12.92 4.44 26.92
C GLY A 29 -13.45 5.80 26.44
N GLN A 30 -13.06 6.90 27.10
CA GLN A 30 -13.40 8.26 26.66
C GLN A 30 -12.72 8.65 25.35
N GLU A 31 -11.47 8.25 25.16
CA GLU A 31 -10.71 8.52 23.93
C GLU A 31 -11.29 7.77 22.73
N LEU A 32 -11.56 6.46 22.87
CA LEU A 32 -12.21 5.64 21.84
C LEU A 32 -13.58 6.19 21.43
N ARG A 33 -14.34 6.70 22.40
CA ARG A 33 -15.63 7.33 22.13
C ARG A 33 -15.46 8.61 21.30
N ARG A 34 -14.50 9.47 21.65
CA ARG A 34 -14.23 10.71 20.88
C ARG A 34 -13.80 10.39 19.46
N GLU A 35 -12.97 9.37 19.25
CA GLU A 35 -12.61 8.88 17.91
C GLU A 35 -13.85 8.46 17.12
N ALA A 36 -14.75 7.69 17.76
CA ALA A 36 -15.99 7.23 17.13
C ALA A 36 -16.97 8.38 16.82
N GLU A 37 -17.12 9.35 17.71
CA GLU A 37 -17.94 10.55 17.48
C GLU A 37 -17.41 11.34 16.27
N ALA A 38 -16.10 11.60 16.21
CA ALA A 38 -15.48 12.27 15.07
C ALA A 38 -15.66 11.48 13.76
N PHE A 39 -15.60 10.15 13.81
CA PHE A 39 -15.87 9.29 12.66
C PHE A 39 -17.34 9.44 12.19
N LEU A 40 -18.30 9.32 13.11
CA LEU A 40 -19.72 9.40 12.79
C LEU A 40 -20.10 10.77 12.23
N GLU A 41 -19.52 11.85 12.76
CA GLU A 41 -19.67 13.21 12.22
C GLU A 41 -19.08 13.34 10.81
N LYS A 42 -17.88 12.78 10.59
CA LYS A 42 -17.19 12.85 9.29
C LYS A 42 -17.99 12.18 8.19
N TYR A 43 -18.58 11.02 8.45
CA TYR A 43 -19.28 10.22 7.46
C TYR A 43 -20.80 10.44 7.43
N GLY A 44 -21.30 11.42 8.20
CA GLY A 44 -22.69 11.90 8.11
C GLY A 44 -23.70 11.12 8.96
N TYR A 45 -23.25 10.25 9.86
CA TYR A 45 -24.12 9.54 10.81
C TYR A 45 -24.54 10.43 11.99
N LEU A 46 -23.84 11.56 12.19
CA LEU A 46 -24.09 12.50 13.29
C LEU A 46 -23.99 13.94 12.80
N SER A 47 -25.03 14.75 13.04
CA SER A 47 -25.17 16.10 12.45
C SER A 47 -25.00 17.26 13.44
N GLU A 48 -24.97 17.00 14.75
CA GLU A 48 -24.91 18.02 15.82
C GLU A 48 -24.04 17.56 16.99
N PRO A 49 -23.35 18.48 17.71
CA PRO A 49 -22.55 18.13 18.88
C PRO A 49 -23.41 17.46 19.95
N VAL A 50 -22.98 16.27 20.37
CA VAL A 50 -23.67 15.46 21.38
C VAL A 50 -23.41 16.05 22.77
N PRO A 51 -24.42 16.23 23.64
CA PRO A 51 -24.17 16.48 25.05
C PRO A 51 -23.34 15.33 25.63
N SER A 52 -22.39 15.62 26.50
CA SER A 52 -21.36 14.73 27.07
C SER A 52 -21.87 13.53 27.90
N SER A 53 -23.13 13.14 27.77
CA SER A 53 -23.72 12.00 28.45
C SER A 53 -23.37 10.68 27.76
N PRO A 54 -22.91 9.65 28.51
CA PRO A 54 -22.55 8.36 27.97
C PRO A 54 -23.73 7.59 27.33
N ALA A 55 -24.97 7.95 27.64
CA ALA A 55 -26.19 7.26 27.23
C ALA A 55 -27.05 8.05 26.21
N SER A 56 -26.44 8.78 25.27
CA SER A 56 -27.24 9.50 24.28
C SER A 56 -27.86 8.53 23.26
N THR A 57 -29.18 8.48 23.19
CA THR A 57 -29.94 7.70 22.19
C THR A 57 -29.48 8.03 20.77
N ARG A 58 -29.05 9.29 20.53
CA ARG A 58 -28.50 9.76 19.26
C ARG A 58 -27.21 9.04 18.87
N PHE A 59 -26.25 8.89 19.79
CA PHE A 59 -24.99 8.20 19.51
C PHE A 59 -25.24 6.71 19.24
N SER A 60 -26.08 6.06 20.05
CA SER A 60 -26.43 4.65 19.82
C SER A 60 -27.14 4.43 18.48
N ASN A 61 -28.05 5.33 18.07
CA ASN A 61 -28.68 5.28 16.76
C ASN A 61 -27.67 5.49 15.62
N ALA A 62 -26.75 6.45 15.75
CA ALA A 62 -25.68 6.66 14.76
C ALA A 62 -24.78 5.41 14.62
N ILE A 63 -24.49 4.71 15.72
CA ILE A 63 -23.78 3.43 15.70
C ILE A 63 -24.60 2.34 15.01
N ARG A 64 -25.93 2.26 15.22
CA ARG A 64 -26.79 1.28 14.53
C ARG A 64 -26.80 1.50 13.01
N GLU A 65 -26.93 2.75 12.58
CA GLU A 65 -26.87 3.10 11.15
C GLU A 65 -25.52 2.72 10.55
N PHE A 66 -24.43 3.03 11.24
CA PHE A 66 -23.08 2.63 10.83
C PHE A 66 -22.91 1.11 10.75
N GLN A 67 -23.40 0.38 11.74
CA GLN A 67 -23.34 -1.08 11.81
C GLN A 67 -24.13 -1.69 10.66
N TRP A 68 -25.33 -1.18 10.34
CA TRP A 68 -26.12 -1.61 9.21
C TRP A 68 -25.38 -1.44 7.87
N VAL A 69 -24.87 -0.24 7.59
CA VAL A 69 -24.11 0.04 6.36
C VAL A 69 -22.84 -0.81 6.27
N SER A 70 -22.21 -1.09 7.42
CA SER A 70 -21.01 -1.91 7.50
C SER A 70 -21.27 -3.42 7.65
N GLN A 71 -22.53 -3.86 7.58
CA GLN A 71 -22.95 -5.27 7.72
C GLN A 71 -22.49 -5.93 9.04
N LEU A 72 -22.52 -5.15 10.12
CA LEU A 72 -22.30 -5.60 11.49
C LEU A 72 -23.65 -5.81 12.20
N PRO A 73 -23.69 -6.63 13.28
CA PRO A 73 -24.86 -6.70 14.14
C PRO A 73 -25.24 -5.32 14.68
N MET A 74 -26.51 -4.91 14.52
CA MET A 74 -27.04 -3.60 14.95
C MET A 74 -27.24 -3.52 16.47
N SER A 75 -26.16 -3.66 17.23
CA SER A 75 -26.18 -3.56 18.68
C SER A 75 -26.40 -2.12 19.17
N GLY A 76 -26.00 -1.12 18.37
CA GLY A 76 -25.93 0.28 18.79
C GLY A 76 -24.84 0.53 19.84
N MET A 77 -23.95 -0.44 20.06
CA MET A 77 -22.84 -0.40 21.01
C MET A 77 -21.52 -0.23 20.26
N LEU A 78 -20.62 0.58 20.81
CA LEU A 78 -19.26 0.74 20.30
C LEU A 78 -18.39 -0.46 20.71
N ASP A 79 -18.70 -1.62 20.14
CA ASP A 79 -17.97 -2.86 20.39
C ASP A 79 -16.65 -2.94 19.60
N ALA A 80 -15.83 -3.94 19.92
CA ALA A 80 -14.54 -4.12 19.29
C ALA A 80 -14.64 -4.37 17.77
N ALA A 81 -15.74 -4.96 17.29
CA ALA A 81 -15.94 -5.18 15.85
C ALA A 81 -16.22 -3.85 15.13
N THR A 82 -17.08 -3.02 15.72
CA THR A 82 -17.43 -1.68 15.27
C THR A 82 -16.19 -0.79 15.19
N LEU A 83 -15.36 -0.78 16.24
CA LEU A 83 -14.11 -0.02 16.27
C LEU A 83 -13.08 -0.50 15.23
N ARG A 84 -12.94 -1.83 15.07
CA ARG A 84 -12.07 -2.38 14.00
C ARG A 84 -12.53 -1.96 12.62
N GLN A 85 -13.85 -1.92 12.40
CA GLN A 85 -14.43 -1.51 11.13
C GLN A 85 -14.23 -0.02 10.86
N MET A 86 -14.40 0.85 11.86
CA MET A 86 -14.14 2.30 11.74
C MET A 86 -12.68 2.62 11.37
N ARG A 87 -11.74 1.73 11.73
CA ARG A 87 -10.30 1.87 11.44
C ARG A 87 -9.87 1.30 10.09
N GLN A 88 -10.78 0.65 9.34
CA GLN A 88 -10.46 0.13 8.01
C GLN A 88 -10.28 1.27 6.99
N PRO A 89 -9.37 1.13 6.01
CA PRO A 89 -9.23 2.07 4.92
C PRO A 89 -10.53 2.15 4.09
N ARG A 90 -10.99 3.37 3.82
CA ARG A 90 -12.28 3.61 3.14
C ARG A 90 -12.26 4.88 2.27
N CYS A 91 -13.31 5.08 1.48
CA CYS A 91 -13.59 6.33 0.80
C CYS A 91 -13.91 7.45 1.83
N GLY A 92 -13.50 8.67 1.51
CA GLY A 92 -13.70 9.88 2.31
C GLY A 92 -15.05 10.58 2.12
N VAL A 93 -15.88 10.11 1.18
CA VAL A 93 -17.24 10.62 0.95
C VAL A 93 -18.18 10.14 2.07
N ALA A 94 -19.16 10.97 2.44
CA ALA A 94 -20.15 10.63 3.46
C ALA A 94 -21.12 9.52 2.98
N ASP A 95 -21.55 8.67 3.90
CA ASP A 95 -22.41 7.51 3.58
C ASP A 95 -23.88 7.91 3.39
N THR A 96 -24.34 8.97 4.08
CA THR A 96 -25.76 9.32 4.24
C THR A 96 -26.21 10.55 3.43
N ASP A 97 -25.29 11.47 3.12
CA ASP A 97 -25.64 12.81 2.60
C ASP A 97 -25.78 12.91 1.07
N SER A 98 -25.34 11.90 0.33
CA SER A 98 -25.22 11.99 -1.13
C SER A 98 -26.59 12.08 -1.85
N GLN A 99 -27.62 11.43 -1.31
CA GLN A 99 -28.96 11.43 -1.90
C GLN A 99 -29.79 12.65 -1.48
N VAL A 100 -29.75 13.05 -0.19
CA VAL A 100 -30.52 14.19 0.35
C VAL A 100 -29.93 15.53 -0.09
N ALA A 101 -28.60 15.66 -0.17
CA ALA A 101 -27.97 16.89 -0.63
C ALA A 101 -28.12 17.10 -2.14
N TRP A 102 -28.15 16.03 -2.95
CA TRP A 102 -28.43 16.11 -4.39
C TRP A 102 -29.92 16.39 -4.64
N THR A 103 -30.85 15.65 -4.03
CA THR A 103 -32.31 15.92 -4.20
C THR A 103 -32.71 17.30 -3.68
N LYS A 104 -32.20 17.75 -2.52
CA LYS A 104 -32.44 19.14 -2.05
C LYS A 104 -31.83 20.18 -2.99
N ARG A 105 -30.68 19.91 -3.63
CA ARG A 105 -30.04 20.86 -4.56
C ARG A 105 -30.68 20.86 -5.94
N VAL A 106 -31.11 19.72 -6.47
CA VAL A 106 -31.91 19.60 -7.68
C VAL A 106 -33.25 20.32 -7.47
N SER A 107 -33.92 20.08 -6.35
CA SER A 107 -35.14 20.81 -5.97
C SER A 107 -34.89 22.33 -5.82
N ALA A 108 -33.75 22.76 -5.26
CA ALA A 108 -33.38 24.18 -5.16
C ALA A 108 -33.08 24.85 -6.53
N LEU A 109 -32.61 24.08 -7.52
CA LEU A 109 -32.37 24.57 -8.88
C LEU A 109 -33.68 24.74 -9.66
N PHE A 110 -34.68 23.89 -9.40
CA PHE A 110 -36.02 24.02 -9.97
C PHE A 110 -36.90 25.06 -9.24
N THR A 111 -36.59 25.39 -7.98
CA THR A 111 -37.40 26.33 -7.15
C THR A 111 -36.77 27.72 -6.97
N GLY A 112 -35.59 27.98 -7.55
CA GLY A 112 -34.99 29.32 -7.63
C GLY A 112 -34.44 29.93 -6.33
N ARG A 113 -34.38 29.18 -5.21
CA ARG A 113 -33.88 29.71 -3.92
C ARG A 113 -32.43 29.27 -3.64
N ARG A 114 -31.50 30.23 -3.60
CA ARG A 114 -30.10 30.02 -3.18
C ARG A 114 -30.00 29.95 -1.64
N ALA A 115 -29.71 28.78 -1.09
CA ALA A 115 -29.24 28.66 0.30
C ALA A 115 -27.75 29.03 0.41
N LYS A 116 -27.40 29.93 1.34
CA LYS A 116 -26.00 30.30 1.64
C LYS A 116 -25.25 29.09 2.21
N MET A 117 -24.21 28.63 1.51
CA MET A 117 -23.40 27.50 1.93
C MET A 117 -22.29 27.97 2.90
N ARG A 118 -22.30 27.48 4.15
CA ARG A 118 -21.20 27.67 5.10
C ARG A 118 -20.00 26.82 4.65
N ARG A 119 -18.82 27.44 4.54
CA ARG A 119 -17.53 26.73 4.36
C ARG A 119 -17.31 25.79 5.56
N LYS A 120 -17.36 24.46 5.36
CA LYS A 120 -16.80 23.49 6.30
C LYS A 120 -15.27 23.47 6.14
N LYS A 121 -14.55 23.53 7.26
CA LYS A 121 -13.07 23.61 7.33
C LYS A 121 -12.40 22.39 6.65
N ARG A 122 -11.22 22.64 6.05
CA ARG A 122 -10.32 21.65 5.46
C ARG A 122 -9.69 20.73 6.53
N PHE A 123 -9.60 19.46 6.16
CA PHE A 123 -8.65 18.40 6.55
C PHE A 123 -8.20 18.29 8.01
N ALA A 124 -8.41 17.10 8.59
CA ALA A 124 -7.52 16.53 9.59
C ALA A 124 -6.71 15.39 8.93
N ARG A 125 -5.38 15.49 9.03
CA ARG A 125 -4.43 14.40 8.74
C ARG A 125 -4.59 13.30 9.78
N GLN A 126 -4.68 12.05 9.31
CA GLN A 126 -4.10 10.79 9.81
C GLN A 126 -5.00 9.62 9.43
N GLY A 127 -4.54 8.84 8.43
CA GLY A 127 -4.80 7.42 8.22
C GLY A 127 -6.25 6.94 8.27
N GLY A 128 -6.98 7.03 7.14
CA GLY A 128 -8.23 6.27 7.00
C GLY A 128 -9.00 6.50 5.71
N ALA A 129 -8.99 7.72 5.17
CA ALA A 129 -9.65 8.03 3.89
C ALA A 129 -8.65 7.94 2.73
N LEU A 130 -8.93 7.10 1.74
CA LEU A 130 -8.04 6.88 0.59
C LEU A 130 -8.09 8.02 -0.42
N ALA A 131 -9.31 8.41 -0.74
CA ALA A 131 -9.63 9.40 -1.73
C ALA A 131 -11.05 9.92 -1.42
N HIS A 132 -11.44 10.98 -2.10
CA HIS A 132 -12.82 11.43 -2.14
C HIS A 132 -13.10 12.13 -3.46
N ALA A 133 -14.34 12.08 -3.89
CA ALA A 133 -14.81 12.77 -5.08
C ALA A 133 -15.93 13.75 -4.79
N PHE A 134 -15.98 14.78 -5.61
CA PHE A 134 -17.12 15.67 -5.69
C PHE A 134 -18.10 15.16 -6.74
N LEU A 135 -19.38 15.11 -6.35
CA LEU A 135 -20.52 14.81 -7.21
C LEU A 135 -20.51 15.62 -8.53
N PRO A 136 -21.23 15.17 -9.58
CA PRO A 136 -21.01 15.53 -10.99
C PRO A 136 -20.85 17.01 -11.35
N ARG A 137 -21.41 17.93 -10.55
CA ARG A 137 -21.27 19.38 -10.79
C ARG A 137 -19.84 19.90 -10.74
N ARG A 138 -18.97 19.26 -9.97
CA ARG A 138 -17.53 19.56 -10.00
C ARG A 138 -16.78 18.46 -10.73
N GLY A 139 -17.11 17.20 -10.46
CA GLY A 139 -16.49 16.06 -11.13
C GLY A 139 -15.00 15.85 -10.80
N GLU A 140 -14.52 16.45 -9.71
CA GLU A 140 -13.13 16.35 -9.26
C GLU A 140 -12.98 15.20 -8.26
N ALA A 141 -11.90 14.43 -8.36
CA ALA A 141 -11.50 13.43 -7.37
C ALA A 141 -10.13 13.78 -6.80
N HIS A 142 -9.97 13.62 -5.49
CA HIS A 142 -8.73 13.87 -4.78
C HIS A 142 -8.25 12.60 -4.10
N PHE A 143 -6.97 12.32 -4.24
CA PHE A 143 -6.32 11.12 -3.70
C PHE A 143 -5.35 11.54 -2.60
N ASP A 144 -5.34 10.79 -1.50
CA ASP A 144 -4.39 11.05 -0.42
C ASP A 144 -2.96 10.77 -0.90
N ARG A 145 -2.10 11.77 -0.82
CA ARG A 145 -0.71 11.69 -1.27
C ARG A 145 0.15 10.83 -0.34
N ASP A 146 -0.25 10.71 0.92
CA ASP A 146 0.45 9.90 1.92
C ASP A 146 0.16 8.40 1.72
N GLU A 147 -0.71 8.04 0.77
CA GLU A 147 -1.01 6.66 0.40
C GLU A 147 -0.08 6.10 -0.67
N ARG A 148 0.32 4.84 -0.47
CA ARG A 148 1.15 4.12 -1.43
C ARG A 148 0.30 3.58 -2.57
N TRP A 149 0.13 4.38 -3.61
CA TRP A 149 -0.60 4.01 -4.82
C TRP A 149 0.17 3.00 -5.68
N SER A 150 -0.55 2.05 -6.26
CA SER A 150 0.00 1.11 -7.24
C SER A 150 -0.98 0.77 -8.34
N LEU A 151 -0.47 0.41 -9.51
CA LEU A 151 -1.28 -0.12 -10.62
C LEU A 151 -1.27 -1.65 -10.68
N SER A 152 -0.59 -2.29 -9.73
CA SER A 152 -0.48 -3.74 -9.63
C SER A 152 -1.18 -4.25 -8.37
N ARG A 153 -1.49 -5.54 -8.33
CA ARG A 153 -2.08 -6.18 -7.14
C ARG A 153 -1.08 -6.40 -5.99
N ARG A 154 0.18 -6.01 -6.22
CA ARG A 154 1.36 -6.62 -5.60
C ARG A 154 1.89 -5.82 -4.41
N ARG A 155 1.79 -4.49 -4.47
CA ARG A 155 2.28 -3.54 -3.45
C ARG A 155 1.29 -2.38 -3.29
N GLY A 156 1.15 -1.79 -2.11
CA GLY A 156 0.30 -0.58 -1.93
C GLY A 156 -1.22 -0.78 -2.12
N ARG A 157 -1.95 0.32 -2.31
CA ARG A 157 -3.39 0.37 -2.63
C ARG A 157 -3.55 0.58 -4.12
N ASN A 158 -4.42 -0.22 -4.74
CA ASN A 158 -4.57 -0.21 -6.19
C ASN A 158 -5.29 1.08 -6.62
N LEU A 159 -4.55 1.97 -7.27
CA LEU A 159 -5.03 3.27 -7.71
C LEU A 159 -6.22 3.13 -8.65
N PHE A 160 -6.20 2.13 -9.54
CA PHE A 160 -7.30 1.92 -10.47
C PHE A 160 -8.61 1.56 -9.76
N VAL A 161 -8.56 0.71 -8.72
CA VAL A 161 -9.77 0.37 -7.94
C VAL A 161 -10.35 1.60 -7.24
N VAL A 162 -9.49 2.37 -6.59
CA VAL A 162 -9.95 3.57 -5.86
C VAL A 162 -10.40 4.64 -6.85
N LEU A 163 -9.69 4.84 -7.95
CA LEU A 163 -10.09 5.75 -9.02
C LEU A 163 -11.44 5.37 -9.63
N ALA A 164 -11.67 4.09 -9.92
CA ALA A 164 -12.94 3.62 -10.46
C ALA A 164 -14.10 3.88 -9.48
N HIS A 165 -13.87 3.69 -8.17
CA HIS A 165 -14.83 4.05 -7.12
C HIS A 165 -15.10 5.57 -7.09
N GLU A 166 -14.06 6.40 -7.08
CA GLU A 166 -14.20 7.86 -7.08
C GLU A 166 -14.88 8.38 -8.36
N ILE A 167 -14.62 7.77 -9.52
CA ILE A 167 -15.34 8.07 -10.77
C ILE A 167 -16.82 7.72 -10.63
N GLY A 168 -17.18 6.64 -9.93
CA GLY A 168 -18.57 6.36 -9.62
C GLY A 168 -19.25 7.54 -8.91
N HIS A 169 -18.58 8.15 -7.93
CA HIS A 169 -19.07 9.37 -7.29
C HIS A 169 -19.12 10.59 -8.23
N THR A 170 -18.14 10.79 -9.11
CA THR A 170 -18.21 11.88 -10.09
C THR A 170 -19.33 11.67 -11.11
N LEU A 171 -19.74 10.43 -11.35
CA LEU A 171 -20.94 10.06 -12.13
C LEU A 171 -22.24 10.14 -11.31
N GLY A 172 -22.17 10.43 -10.02
CA GLY A 172 -23.34 10.61 -9.14
C GLY A 172 -23.79 9.36 -8.40
N LEU A 173 -23.02 8.27 -8.44
CA LEU A 173 -23.27 7.09 -7.63
C LEU A 173 -22.98 7.37 -6.15
N THR A 174 -23.77 6.75 -5.28
CA THR A 174 -23.60 6.78 -3.83
C THR A 174 -22.90 5.53 -3.35
N HIS A 175 -22.50 5.48 -2.08
CA HIS A 175 -21.99 4.24 -1.51
C HIS A 175 -23.06 3.15 -1.55
N SER A 176 -22.63 1.94 -1.90
CA SER A 176 -23.45 0.74 -1.87
C SER A 176 -23.29 0.02 -0.53
N ALA A 177 -24.39 -0.52 -0.01
CA ALA A 177 -24.36 -1.42 1.14
C ALA A 177 -23.86 -2.83 0.78
N ALA A 178 -23.78 -3.17 -0.52
CA ALA A 178 -23.32 -4.47 -0.96
C ALA A 178 -21.79 -4.58 -0.80
N PRO A 179 -21.27 -5.50 0.03
CA PRO A 179 -19.84 -5.56 0.36
C PRO A 179 -18.93 -5.95 -0.82
N ARG A 180 -19.53 -6.45 -1.91
CA ARG A 180 -18.80 -6.84 -3.12
C ARG A 180 -18.85 -5.79 -4.22
N ALA A 181 -19.64 -4.73 -4.07
CA ALA A 181 -19.76 -3.65 -5.02
C ALA A 181 -18.48 -2.81 -5.07
N LEU A 182 -18.18 -2.25 -6.24
CA LEU A 182 -17.12 -1.26 -6.40
C LEU A 182 -17.43 -0.03 -5.54
N MET A 183 -18.69 0.40 -5.50
CA MET A 183 -19.16 1.53 -4.70
C MET A 183 -19.30 1.23 -3.19
N ALA A 184 -18.85 0.07 -2.71
CA ALA A 184 -18.79 -0.17 -1.26
C ALA A 184 -17.81 0.83 -0.60
N PRO A 185 -18.13 1.39 0.59
CA PRO A 185 -17.32 2.47 1.19
C PRO A 185 -15.91 2.02 1.59
N TYR A 186 -15.74 0.74 1.92
CA TYR A 186 -14.46 0.20 2.39
C TYR A 186 -13.61 -0.33 1.24
N TYR A 187 -12.30 -0.10 1.33
CA TYR A 187 -11.37 -0.56 0.32
C TYR A 187 -11.32 -2.08 0.24
N LYS A 188 -11.63 -2.59 -0.95
CA LYS A 188 -11.55 -4.00 -1.28
C LYS A 188 -10.28 -4.28 -2.08
N ARG A 189 -9.51 -5.28 -1.64
CA ARG A 189 -8.43 -5.82 -2.46
C ARG A 189 -9.03 -6.59 -3.64
N LEU A 190 -8.56 -6.28 -4.84
CA LEU A 190 -9.05 -6.89 -6.06
C LEU A 190 -8.96 -8.43 -5.98
N GLY A 191 -10.04 -9.13 -6.36
CA GLY A 191 -10.20 -10.59 -6.34
C GLY A 191 -9.95 -11.24 -7.70
N ARG A 192 -10.46 -12.46 -7.93
CA ARG A 192 -10.56 -13.05 -9.28
C ARG A 192 -11.85 -12.63 -10.00
N ASP A 193 -12.76 -11.99 -9.27
CA ASP A 193 -14.11 -11.63 -9.70
C ASP A 193 -14.12 -10.38 -10.57
N ALA A 194 -15.26 -10.10 -11.22
CA ALA A 194 -15.48 -8.87 -11.97
C ALA A 194 -15.30 -7.63 -11.08
N LEU A 195 -14.77 -6.55 -11.66
CA LEU A 195 -14.58 -5.28 -10.95
C LEU A 195 -15.92 -4.64 -10.55
N LEU A 196 -16.85 -4.59 -11.50
CA LEU A 196 -18.20 -4.07 -11.28
C LEU A 196 -19.11 -5.21 -10.83
N SER A 197 -19.81 -5.01 -9.71
CA SER A 197 -20.91 -5.87 -9.31
C SER A 197 -22.17 -5.51 -10.09
N TRP A 198 -23.17 -6.40 -10.04
CA TRP A 198 -24.49 -6.11 -10.60
C TRP A 198 -25.15 -4.88 -9.96
N ASP A 199 -24.88 -4.60 -8.69
CA ASP A 199 -25.37 -3.41 -7.99
C ASP A 199 -24.81 -2.13 -8.62
N ASP A 200 -23.51 -2.11 -8.92
CA ASP A 200 -22.85 -0.97 -9.58
C ASP A 200 -23.40 -0.75 -11.00
N VAL A 201 -23.60 -1.84 -11.75
CA VAL A 201 -24.13 -1.78 -13.13
C VAL A 201 -25.56 -1.25 -13.14
N LEU A 202 -26.42 -1.75 -12.24
CA LEU A 202 -27.80 -1.28 -12.15
C LEU A 202 -27.86 0.18 -11.70
N ALA A 203 -27.02 0.58 -10.73
CA ALA A 203 -26.99 1.95 -10.23
C ALA A 203 -26.59 2.93 -11.33
N VAL A 204 -25.53 2.65 -12.11
CA VAL A 204 -25.12 3.54 -13.20
C VAL A 204 -26.11 3.54 -14.37
N GLN A 205 -26.68 2.41 -14.72
CA GLN A 205 -27.70 2.32 -15.76
C GLN A 205 -29.01 3.01 -15.35
N SER A 206 -29.32 3.10 -14.06
CA SER A 206 -30.48 3.86 -13.58
C SER A 206 -30.33 5.37 -13.81
N LEU A 207 -29.09 5.88 -13.80
CA LEU A 207 -28.79 7.30 -14.03
C LEU A 207 -28.63 7.64 -15.52
N TYR A 208 -28.01 6.75 -16.31
CA TYR A 208 -27.57 7.06 -17.68
C TYR A 208 -28.20 6.17 -18.76
N GLY A 209 -28.98 5.16 -18.40
CA GLY A 209 -29.56 4.18 -19.31
C GLY A 209 -28.60 3.04 -19.69
N LYS A 210 -29.11 2.08 -20.48
CA LYS A 210 -28.34 0.92 -20.96
C LYS A 210 -27.50 1.29 -22.20
N PRO A 211 -26.35 0.64 -22.43
CA PRO A 211 -25.54 0.85 -23.62
C PRO A 211 -26.32 0.55 -24.91
N GLN A 212 -26.17 1.38 -25.94
CA GLN A 212 -26.74 1.13 -27.27
C GLN A 212 -25.89 0.08 -28.01
N GLY A 213 -26.52 -0.96 -28.58
CA GLY A 213 -25.84 -1.93 -29.45
C GLY A 213 -25.91 -3.42 -29.06
N GLY A 214 -26.79 -3.83 -28.13
CA GLY A 214 -27.07 -5.25 -27.84
C GLY A 214 -25.94 -6.03 -27.15
N SER A 215 -24.72 -5.50 -27.15
CA SER A 215 -23.60 -5.99 -26.34
C SER A 215 -23.89 -5.61 -24.89
N GLY A 216 -24.20 -6.60 -24.06
CA GLY A 216 -24.35 -6.40 -22.60
C GLY A 216 -23.13 -5.71 -22.00
N ALA A 217 -23.27 -5.14 -20.80
CA ALA A 217 -22.17 -4.47 -20.10
C ALA A 217 -20.90 -5.35 -20.12
N ILE A 218 -19.82 -4.86 -20.73
CA ILE A 218 -18.55 -5.57 -20.78
C ILE A 218 -17.99 -5.59 -19.36
N GLN A 219 -18.16 -6.71 -18.66
CA GLN A 219 -17.57 -6.90 -17.35
C GLN A 219 -16.08 -7.19 -17.52
N LEU A 220 -15.25 -6.21 -17.18
CA LEU A 220 -13.80 -6.39 -17.17
C LEU A 220 -13.43 -7.40 -16.06
N PRO A 221 -12.80 -8.55 -16.38
CA PRO A 221 -12.36 -9.51 -15.39
C PRO A 221 -11.34 -8.86 -14.45
N GLY A 222 -11.48 -9.07 -13.13
CA GLY A 222 -10.51 -8.58 -12.14
C GLY A 222 -9.06 -9.03 -12.41
N LYS A 223 -8.88 -10.14 -13.14
CA LYS A 223 -7.56 -10.61 -13.59
C LYS A 223 -6.84 -9.65 -14.55
N LEU A 224 -7.55 -8.84 -15.34
CA LEU A 224 -6.93 -7.87 -16.25
C LEU A 224 -6.27 -6.70 -15.51
N PHE A 225 -6.68 -6.44 -14.28
CA PHE A 225 -6.18 -5.32 -13.47
C PHE A 225 -5.11 -5.73 -12.47
N THR A 226 -4.59 -6.96 -12.56
CA THR A 226 -3.47 -7.36 -11.71
C THR A 226 -2.18 -6.65 -12.08
N ASP A 227 -2.05 -6.19 -13.33
CA ASP A 227 -0.91 -5.48 -13.89
C ASP A 227 -1.41 -4.49 -14.99
N PHE A 228 -1.88 -3.29 -14.61
CA PHE A 228 -2.45 -2.30 -15.57
C PHE A 228 -1.45 -1.77 -16.61
N GLU A 229 -0.13 -1.94 -16.37
CA GLU A 229 0.92 -1.68 -17.35
C GLU A 229 0.78 -2.50 -18.65
N ALA A 230 -0.12 -3.48 -18.71
CA ALA A 230 -0.36 -4.32 -19.89
C ALA A 230 -1.60 -3.93 -20.71
N TRP A 231 -2.42 -2.95 -20.26
CA TRP A 231 -3.60 -2.54 -21.01
C TRP A 231 -3.28 -1.41 -21.99
N ASP A 232 -3.16 -1.80 -23.25
CA ASP A 232 -3.17 -0.90 -24.41
C ASP A 232 -4.54 -1.02 -25.12
N PRO A 233 -5.33 0.07 -25.27
CA PRO A 233 -6.62 0.03 -25.98
C PRO A 233 -6.48 -0.34 -27.47
N HIS A 234 -5.28 -0.32 -28.04
CA HIS A 234 -4.99 -0.76 -29.42
C HIS A 234 -4.69 -2.26 -29.55
N ARG A 235 -4.58 -3.03 -28.45
CA ARG A 235 -4.22 -4.46 -28.49
C ARG A 235 -5.28 -5.41 -29.05
N LEU A 236 -6.47 -4.93 -29.41
CA LEU A 236 -7.49 -5.74 -30.08
C LEU A 236 -7.28 -5.84 -31.60
N GLN A 237 -6.34 -5.09 -32.18
CA GLN A 237 -5.96 -5.23 -33.57
C GLN A 237 -4.46 -5.42 -33.68
N GLY A 238 -4.07 -6.56 -34.22
CA GLY A 238 -2.69 -7.00 -34.27
C GLY A 238 -1.74 -5.99 -34.93
N ARG A 239 -0.80 -5.48 -34.15
CA ARG A 239 0.59 -5.22 -34.52
C ARG A 239 1.40 -5.04 -33.25
N ARG A 240 2.47 -5.82 -33.09
CA ARG A 240 3.46 -5.63 -32.01
C ARG A 240 4.12 -4.26 -32.22
N PRO A 241 4.16 -3.36 -31.22
CA PRO A 241 5.19 -2.35 -31.21
C PRO A 241 6.50 -3.09 -30.87
N GLU A 242 7.44 -3.10 -31.80
CA GLU A 242 8.83 -3.44 -31.51
C GLU A 242 9.37 -2.36 -30.56
N THR A 243 9.14 -2.47 -29.26
CA THR A 243 9.94 -1.74 -28.27
C THR A 243 11.35 -2.31 -28.38
N ARG A 244 12.23 -1.59 -29.10
CA ARG A 244 13.65 -1.91 -29.22
C ARG A 244 14.30 -1.65 -27.85
N GLY A 245 14.32 -2.67 -26.99
CA GLY A 245 14.98 -2.61 -25.69
C GLY A 245 14.25 -3.39 -24.60
N PRO A 246 14.91 -3.64 -23.45
CA PRO A 246 14.30 -4.32 -22.31
C PRO A 246 13.15 -3.51 -21.70
N LYS A 247 12.05 -4.17 -21.32
CA LYS A 247 10.85 -3.51 -20.81
C LYS A 247 11.11 -2.60 -19.59
N TYR A 248 12.05 -2.98 -18.73
CA TYR A 248 12.37 -2.20 -17.52
C TYR A 248 12.93 -0.81 -17.85
N CYS A 249 13.63 -0.62 -18.98
CA CYS A 249 14.21 0.66 -19.37
C CYS A 249 13.15 1.74 -19.65
N HIS A 250 11.95 1.34 -20.06
CA HIS A 250 10.84 2.26 -20.39
C HIS A 250 9.79 2.36 -19.26
N SER A 251 9.98 1.66 -18.15
CA SER A 251 8.99 1.59 -17.07
C SER A 251 9.67 1.66 -15.71
N SER A 252 9.66 0.55 -14.97
CA SER A 252 10.28 0.41 -13.67
C SER A 252 10.67 -1.05 -13.44
N PHE A 253 11.40 -1.31 -12.36
CA PHE A 253 11.71 -2.67 -11.93
C PHE A 253 11.26 -2.89 -10.48
N ASP A 254 10.95 -4.13 -10.15
CA ASP A 254 10.52 -4.56 -8.83
C ASP A 254 11.69 -4.67 -7.85
N ALA A 255 12.83 -5.20 -8.32
CA ALA A 255 14.04 -5.38 -7.55
C ALA A 255 15.24 -5.45 -8.49
N ILE A 256 16.43 -5.13 -7.96
CA ILE A 256 17.71 -5.25 -8.67
C ILE A 256 18.77 -5.76 -7.71
N THR A 257 19.68 -6.60 -8.20
CA THR A 257 20.85 -7.06 -7.45
C THR A 257 22.02 -7.33 -8.39
N VAL A 258 23.21 -7.53 -7.83
CA VAL A 258 24.44 -7.87 -8.56
C VAL A 258 25.09 -9.09 -7.92
N ASP A 259 25.69 -9.97 -8.72
CA ASP A 259 26.50 -11.10 -8.22
C ASP A 259 28.00 -10.76 -8.10
N GLY A 260 28.80 -11.72 -7.63
CA GLY A 260 30.26 -11.58 -7.51
C GLY A 260 30.99 -11.47 -8.85
N GLN A 261 30.35 -11.77 -9.97
CA GLN A 261 30.89 -11.59 -11.33
C GLN A 261 30.43 -10.26 -11.95
N HIS A 262 29.85 -9.37 -11.15
CA HIS A 262 29.29 -8.08 -11.58
C HIS A 262 28.18 -8.18 -12.62
N ARG A 263 27.50 -9.33 -12.70
CA ARG A 263 26.28 -9.49 -13.50
C ARG A 263 25.10 -8.97 -12.71
N LEU A 264 24.32 -8.13 -13.36
CA LEU A 264 23.13 -7.53 -12.78
C LEU A 264 21.92 -8.41 -13.08
N TYR A 265 21.07 -8.53 -12.08
CA TYR A 265 19.79 -9.21 -12.18
C TYR A 265 18.69 -8.18 -11.91
N ILE A 266 17.94 -7.84 -12.96
CA ILE A 266 16.85 -6.87 -12.89
C ILE A 266 15.54 -7.64 -12.96
N PHE A 267 14.68 -7.48 -11.97
CA PHE A 267 13.43 -8.23 -11.82
C PHE A 267 12.23 -7.32 -12.09
N GLN A 268 11.28 -7.77 -12.91
CA GLN A 268 10.02 -7.08 -13.14
C GLN A 268 8.90 -8.10 -13.34
N GLY A 269 7.90 -8.09 -12.45
CA GLY A 269 6.79 -9.02 -12.52
C GLY A 269 7.26 -10.48 -12.41
N ASN A 270 6.90 -11.30 -13.41
CA ASN A 270 7.27 -12.72 -13.49
C ASN A 270 8.54 -12.98 -14.32
N GLN A 271 9.24 -11.94 -14.75
CA GLN A 271 10.41 -12.00 -15.61
C GLN A 271 11.62 -11.32 -14.96
N PHE A 272 12.80 -11.66 -15.45
CA PHE A 272 14.04 -10.98 -15.10
C PHE A 272 15.00 -10.94 -16.30
N TRP A 273 15.93 -10.02 -16.25
CA TRP A 273 17.00 -9.86 -17.23
C TRP A 273 18.35 -9.98 -16.53
N GLU A 274 19.30 -10.58 -17.23
CA GLU A 274 20.70 -10.58 -16.83
C GLU A 274 21.43 -9.55 -17.67
N VAL A 275 22.16 -8.64 -17.02
CA VAL A 275 22.97 -7.63 -17.71
C VAL A 275 24.43 -7.86 -17.33
N THR A 276 25.28 -8.05 -18.34
CA THR A 276 26.73 -8.19 -18.11
C THR A 276 27.34 -6.88 -17.66
N ALA A 277 28.57 -6.93 -17.12
CA ALA A 277 29.28 -5.71 -16.72
C ALA A 277 29.44 -4.69 -17.86
N ASP A 278 29.49 -5.18 -19.11
CA ASP A 278 29.61 -4.38 -20.33
C ASP A 278 28.28 -3.75 -20.79
N GLY A 279 27.17 -4.03 -20.08
CA GLY A 279 25.84 -3.52 -20.43
C GLY A 279 25.08 -4.35 -21.45
N ASN A 280 25.55 -5.55 -21.82
CA ASN A 280 24.80 -6.44 -22.72
C ASN A 280 23.66 -7.11 -21.95
N VAL A 281 22.44 -6.97 -22.47
CA VAL A 281 21.22 -7.49 -21.83
C VAL A 281 20.80 -8.80 -22.47
N SER A 282 20.46 -9.78 -21.63
CA SER A 282 19.86 -11.04 -22.07
C SER A 282 18.40 -10.87 -22.50
N GLU A 283 17.85 -11.86 -23.20
CA GLU A 283 16.39 -11.99 -23.36
C GLU A 283 15.68 -12.14 -21.99
N PRO A 284 14.37 -11.81 -21.89
CA PRO A 284 13.63 -11.92 -20.64
C PRO A 284 13.45 -13.37 -20.21
N HIS A 285 13.96 -13.72 -19.04
CA HIS A 285 13.85 -15.06 -18.47
C HIS A 285 12.68 -15.15 -17.49
N PRO A 286 11.87 -16.23 -17.51
CA PRO A 286 10.84 -16.44 -16.51
C PRO A 286 11.45 -16.72 -15.13
N LEU A 287 11.05 -15.95 -14.11
CA LEU A 287 11.59 -16.03 -12.75
C LEU A 287 11.48 -17.45 -12.16
N GLN A 288 10.29 -18.04 -12.27
CA GLN A 288 9.98 -19.35 -11.69
C GLN A 288 10.65 -20.51 -12.44
N LYS A 289 11.11 -20.28 -13.68
CA LYS A 289 11.85 -21.29 -14.45
C LYS A 289 13.28 -21.44 -13.91
N ARG A 290 13.90 -20.32 -13.49
CA ARG A 290 15.24 -20.32 -12.89
C ARG A 290 15.23 -20.71 -11.42
N TRP A 291 14.27 -20.18 -10.65
CA TRP A 291 14.14 -20.44 -9.22
C TRP A 291 12.76 -21.03 -8.92
N ALA A 292 12.69 -22.35 -8.94
CA ALA A 292 11.46 -23.09 -8.65
C ALA A 292 10.99 -22.83 -7.22
N GLY A 293 9.69 -22.59 -7.04
CA GLY A 293 9.10 -22.30 -5.72
C GLY A 293 9.10 -20.81 -5.33
N LEU A 294 9.70 -19.92 -6.12
CA LEU A 294 9.48 -18.49 -5.97
C LEU A 294 8.05 -18.11 -6.37
N PRO A 295 7.47 -17.07 -5.73
CA PRO A 295 6.23 -16.47 -6.19
C PRO A 295 6.40 -15.77 -7.55
N PRO A 296 5.32 -15.44 -8.27
CA PRO A 296 5.38 -14.86 -9.63
C PRO A 296 5.90 -13.40 -9.70
N HIS A 297 6.43 -12.89 -8.59
CA HIS A 297 7.18 -11.63 -8.44
C HIS A 297 7.74 -11.57 -7.04
N ILE A 298 8.74 -10.73 -6.87
CA ILE A 298 9.43 -10.44 -5.62
C ILE A 298 9.37 -8.95 -5.32
N GLU A 299 9.73 -8.58 -4.09
CA GLU A 299 9.73 -7.19 -3.65
C GLU A 299 11.13 -6.63 -3.46
N ALA A 300 12.05 -7.47 -3.01
CA ALA A 300 13.46 -7.15 -2.91
C ALA A 300 14.29 -8.41 -3.18
N ALA A 301 15.51 -8.21 -3.67
CA ALA A 301 16.50 -9.25 -3.90
C ALA A 301 17.88 -8.74 -3.54
N ALA A 302 18.73 -9.61 -3.01
CA ALA A 302 20.14 -9.35 -2.81
C ALA A 302 20.93 -10.63 -2.98
N VAL A 303 22.16 -10.54 -3.49
CA VAL A 303 23.10 -11.66 -3.57
C VAL A 303 24.20 -11.46 -2.54
N SER A 304 24.47 -12.49 -1.75
CA SER A 304 25.65 -12.49 -0.88
C SER A 304 26.89 -12.58 -1.75
N LEU A 305 27.77 -11.57 -1.69
CA LEU A 305 29.04 -11.61 -2.43
C LEU A 305 30.07 -12.55 -1.80
N GLU A 306 29.81 -13.05 -0.59
CA GLU A 306 30.66 -14.02 0.10
C GLU A 306 30.35 -15.45 -0.38
N ASP A 307 29.07 -15.84 -0.35
CA ASP A 307 28.64 -17.22 -0.67
C ASP A 307 28.11 -17.38 -2.11
N GLY A 308 27.79 -16.28 -2.79
CA GLY A 308 27.10 -16.27 -4.08
C GLY A 308 25.61 -16.59 -4.00
N ASP A 309 25.04 -16.64 -2.79
CA ASP A 309 23.65 -17.02 -2.57
C ASP A 309 22.66 -15.88 -2.84
N PHE A 310 21.57 -16.19 -3.53
CA PHE A 310 20.47 -15.29 -3.81
C PHE A 310 19.46 -15.30 -2.67
N TYR A 311 19.17 -14.12 -2.14
CA TYR A 311 18.14 -13.89 -1.15
C TYR A 311 16.98 -13.13 -1.79
N PHE A 312 15.78 -13.70 -1.69
CA PHE A 312 14.55 -13.11 -2.23
C PHE A 312 13.56 -12.82 -1.11
N PHE A 313 12.84 -11.71 -1.24
CA PHE A 313 11.90 -11.24 -0.23
C PHE A 313 10.54 -10.91 -0.86
N LYS A 314 9.47 -11.35 -0.19
CA LYS A 314 8.10 -10.98 -0.55
C LYS A 314 7.14 -11.12 0.63
N GLY A 315 6.45 -10.03 0.95
CA GLY A 315 5.52 -9.99 2.07
C GLY A 315 6.24 -10.34 3.35
N SER A 316 5.86 -11.43 4.00
CA SER A 316 6.51 -11.94 5.21
C SER A 316 7.31 -13.22 4.96
N ARG A 317 7.63 -13.54 3.70
CA ARG A 317 8.35 -14.75 3.29
C ARG A 317 9.68 -14.43 2.63
N CYS A 318 10.66 -15.27 2.92
CA CYS A 318 12.04 -15.14 2.50
C CYS A 318 12.48 -16.45 1.86
N TRP A 319 13.31 -16.37 0.83
CA TRP A 319 13.91 -17.53 0.17
C TRP A 319 15.41 -17.33 0.00
N ARG A 320 16.16 -18.43 0.07
CA ARG A 320 17.60 -18.49 -0.19
C ARG A 320 17.88 -19.55 -1.24
N PHE A 321 18.64 -19.19 -2.26
CA PHE A 321 19.00 -20.07 -3.37
C PHE A 321 20.49 -20.00 -3.65
N GLN A 322 21.09 -21.15 -3.92
CA GLN A 322 22.46 -21.26 -4.42
C GLN A 322 22.38 -21.57 -5.92
N GLY A 323 22.61 -20.55 -6.75
CA GLY A 323 22.26 -20.61 -8.17
C GLY A 323 20.75 -20.91 -8.34
N PRO A 324 20.34 -21.96 -9.08
CA PRO A 324 18.94 -22.35 -9.22
C PRO A 324 18.41 -23.25 -8.09
N LYS A 325 19.29 -23.77 -7.22
CA LYS A 325 18.90 -24.75 -6.19
C LYS A 325 18.43 -24.05 -4.92
N PRO A 326 17.23 -24.35 -4.39
CA PRO A 326 16.79 -23.80 -3.12
C PRO A 326 17.66 -24.37 -1.98
N VAL A 327 18.17 -23.48 -1.13
CA VAL A 327 18.94 -23.88 0.07
C VAL A 327 17.98 -24.30 1.18
N TRP A 328 16.83 -23.63 1.28
CA TRP A 328 15.77 -24.01 2.21
C TRP A 328 14.71 -24.85 1.49
N GLY A 329 14.37 -26.01 2.05
CA GLY A 329 13.30 -26.86 1.52
C GLY A 329 11.91 -26.22 1.55
N SER A 330 11.73 -25.15 2.33
CA SER A 330 10.50 -24.35 2.39
C SER A 330 10.79 -22.85 2.62
N PRO A 331 9.92 -21.94 2.16
CA PRO A 331 10.06 -20.51 2.40
C PRO A 331 10.05 -20.20 3.89
N GLN A 332 11.03 -19.43 4.34
CA GLN A 332 11.16 -19.04 5.74
C GLN A 332 10.24 -17.85 6.06
N LEU A 333 9.67 -17.86 7.26
CA LEU A 333 8.86 -16.75 7.74
C LEU A 333 9.81 -15.65 8.24
N CYS A 334 10.00 -14.59 7.45
CA CYS A 334 10.94 -13.51 7.78
C CYS A 334 10.66 -12.86 9.14
N ARG A 335 9.38 -12.85 9.56
CA ARG A 335 8.96 -12.32 10.87
C ARG A 335 9.61 -13.02 12.06
N ALA A 336 9.89 -14.31 11.95
CA ALA A 336 10.53 -15.07 13.04
C ALA A 336 11.94 -14.54 13.34
N GLY A 337 12.60 -13.93 12.35
CA GLY A 337 13.91 -13.28 12.49
C GLY A 337 13.84 -11.77 12.78
N GLY A 338 12.65 -11.19 12.99
CA GLY A 338 12.49 -9.74 13.23
C GLY A 338 12.49 -8.86 11.97
N LEU A 339 12.43 -9.45 10.78
CA LEU A 339 12.46 -8.71 9.52
C LEU A 339 11.12 -8.00 9.23
N PRO A 340 11.15 -6.84 8.55
CA PRO A 340 9.94 -6.11 8.19
C PRO A 340 9.12 -6.88 7.13
N PRO A 341 7.78 -6.83 7.20
CA PRO A 341 6.96 -7.27 6.09
C PRO A 341 7.05 -6.29 4.92
N HIS A 342 7.08 -6.82 3.70
CA HIS A 342 7.14 -6.06 2.45
C HIS A 342 8.33 -5.08 2.38
N PRO A 343 9.59 -5.55 2.44
CA PRO A 343 10.76 -4.67 2.32
C PRO A 343 10.77 -3.94 0.97
N ASP A 344 11.32 -2.73 0.96
CA ASP A 344 11.35 -1.89 -0.23
C ASP A 344 12.54 -2.24 -1.13
N ALA A 345 13.73 -2.41 -0.53
CA ALA A 345 14.92 -2.90 -1.19
C ALA A 345 15.78 -3.77 -0.28
N ALA A 346 16.66 -4.56 -0.88
CA ALA A 346 17.67 -5.36 -0.20
C ALA A 346 19.03 -5.04 -0.81
N LEU A 347 20.07 -4.98 0.02
CA LEU A 347 21.43 -4.66 -0.37
C LEU A 347 22.37 -5.61 0.36
N TYR A 348 23.31 -6.23 -0.36
CA TYR A 348 24.51 -6.75 0.29
C TYR A 348 25.50 -5.60 0.45
N PHE A 349 25.87 -5.28 1.69
CA PHE A 349 26.76 -4.18 2.01
C PHE A 349 28.18 -4.71 2.22
N PRO A 350 29.09 -4.55 1.23
CA PRO A 350 30.40 -5.18 1.29
C PRO A 350 31.24 -4.82 2.52
N PRO A 351 31.27 -3.54 3.00
CA PRO A 351 32.10 -3.19 4.16
C PRO A 351 31.74 -3.93 5.46
N LEU A 352 30.49 -4.38 5.62
CA LEU A 352 30.08 -5.16 6.81
C LEU A 352 30.00 -6.67 6.53
N SER A 353 30.11 -7.08 5.26
CA SER A 353 29.77 -8.43 4.79
C SER A 353 28.41 -8.90 5.30
N ARG A 354 27.39 -8.04 5.17
CA ARG A 354 26.05 -8.29 5.69
C ARG A 354 24.97 -7.82 4.73
N LEU A 355 23.82 -8.49 4.78
CA LEU A 355 22.61 -8.07 4.09
C LEU A 355 21.89 -6.98 4.88
N ILE A 356 21.40 -5.98 4.17
CA ILE A 356 20.66 -4.84 4.70
C ILE A 356 19.34 -4.74 3.96
N LEU A 357 18.25 -4.70 4.71
CA LEU A 357 16.91 -4.44 4.18
C LEU A 357 16.48 -3.02 4.50
N PHE A 358 15.90 -2.36 3.51
CA PHE A 358 15.34 -1.02 3.65
C PHE A 358 13.81 -1.10 3.70
N LYS A 359 13.22 -0.36 4.64
CA LYS A 359 11.78 -0.22 4.76
C LYS A 359 11.39 1.17 5.27
N GLY A 360 10.77 1.97 4.40
CA GLY A 360 10.38 3.35 4.68
C GLY A 360 11.58 4.16 5.18
N ALA A 361 11.42 4.81 6.33
CA ALA A 361 12.47 5.57 7.01
C ALA A 361 13.45 4.72 7.84
N ARG A 362 13.44 3.39 7.71
CA ARG A 362 14.24 2.48 8.55
C ARG A 362 15.02 1.46 7.73
N TYR A 363 16.12 0.99 8.30
CA TYR A 363 16.90 -0.12 7.73
C TYR A 363 17.23 -1.18 8.80
N TYR A 364 17.38 -2.41 8.33
CA TYR A 364 17.55 -3.61 9.14
C TYR A 364 18.80 -4.33 8.66
N VAL A 365 19.74 -4.62 9.56
CA VAL A 365 20.95 -5.38 9.24
C VAL A 365 20.74 -6.82 9.68
N LEU A 366 21.02 -7.76 8.78
CA LEU A 366 20.89 -9.19 9.05
C LEU A 366 22.21 -9.74 9.59
N ALA A 367 22.09 -10.71 10.49
CA ALA A 367 23.20 -11.46 11.05
C ALA A 367 23.87 -12.34 9.98
N ARG A 368 25.15 -12.64 10.18
CA ARG A 368 25.90 -13.51 9.26
C ARG A 368 25.27 -14.91 9.24
N GLY A 369 25.07 -15.44 8.02
CA GLY A 369 24.55 -16.79 7.81
C GLY A 369 23.04 -16.98 8.02
N GLY A 370 22.24 -15.92 8.25
CA GLY A 370 20.82 -16.09 8.56
C GLY A 370 19.89 -14.92 8.20
N LEU A 371 18.61 -15.11 8.52
CA LEU A 371 17.53 -14.11 8.37
C LEU A 371 17.22 -13.38 9.68
N GLN A 372 18.11 -13.46 10.67
CA GLN A 372 17.91 -12.82 11.96
C GLN A 372 18.41 -11.38 11.90
N VAL A 373 17.60 -10.44 12.37
CA VAL A 373 18.01 -9.04 12.50
C VAL A 373 18.97 -8.91 13.67
N GLU A 374 20.07 -8.19 13.44
CA GLU A 374 21.08 -7.93 14.45
C GLU A 374 20.52 -7.09 15.60
N PRO A 375 21.06 -7.27 16.83
CA PRO A 375 20.72 -6.40 17.95
C PRO A 375 20.90 -4.92 17.59
N TYR A 376 20.06 -4.04 18.14
CA TYR A 376 20.05 -2.59 17.90
C TYR A 376 19.49 -2.12 16.56
N TYR A 377 18.95 -3.02 15.73
CA TYR A 377 18.19 -2.70 14.52
C TYR A 377 16.68 -2.94 14.72
N PRO A 378 15.79 -2.21 14.03
CA PRO A 378 16.07 -1.25 12.95
C PRO A 378 16.60 0.11 13.42
N ARG A 379 17.41 0.73 12.57
CA ARG A 379 17.88 2.12 12.73
C ARG A 379 17.27 3.03 11.68
N GLY A 380 17.38 4.35 11.89
CA GLY A 380 16.82 5.36 10.99
C GLY A 380 17.64 5.53 9.71
N LEU A 381 16.98 5.75 8.58
CA LEU A 381 17.65 5.95 7.29
C LEU A 381 18.55 7.20 7.25
N GLN A 382 18.40 8.10 8.24
CA GLN A 382 19.25 9.28 8.43
C GLN A 382 20.74 8.92 8.54
N ASP A 383 21.07 7.73 9.03
CA ASP A 383 22.46 7.22 9.12
C ASP A 383 23.13 7.09 7.74
N TRP A 384 22.35 7.02 6.66
CA TRP A 384 22.84 6.90 5.27
C TRP A 384 22.95 8.25 4.53
N GLY A 385 22.62 9.35 5.22
CA GLY A 385 22.84 10.72 4.75
C GLY A 385 22.30 11.04 3.35
N GLY A 386 20.99 11.28 3.22
CA GLY A 386 20.40 11.75 1.95
C GLY A 386 19.85 10.65 1.02
N VAL A 387 19.89 9.38 1.45
CA VAL A 387 19.16 8.30 0.78
C VAL A 387 17.65 8.57 0.92
N PRO A 388 16.89 8.55 -0.19
CA PRO A 388 15.44 8.75 -0.11
C PRO A 388 14.78 7.55 0.58
N GLU A 389 13.68 7.80 1.29
CA GLU A 389 12.82 6.71 1.77
C GLU A 389 12.24 5.93 0.59
N GLU A 390 11.89 4.66 0.81
CA GLU A 390 11.20 3.80 -0.16
C GLU A 390 11.98 3.58 -1.48
N VAL A 391 13.28 3.31 -1.37
CA VAL A 391 14.11 2.92 -2.53
C VAL A 391 13.55 1.67 -3.23
N SER A 392 13.56 1.69 -4.57
CA SER A 392 13.16 0.58 -5.45
C SER A 392 14.23 -0.51 -5.54
N GLY A 393 15.48 -0.15 -5.22
CA GLY A 393 16.62 -1.06 -5.31
C GLY A 393 17.90 -0.43 -4.79
N ALA A 394 18.87 -1.27 -4.44
CA ALA A 394 20.18 -0.84 -4.01
C ALA A 394 21.23 -1.90 -4.38
N LEU A 395 22.39 -1.48 -4.88
CA LEU A 395 23.48 -2.41 -5.22
C LEU A 395 24.86 -1.78 -5.04
N PRO A 396 25.88 -2.58 -4.68
CA PRO A 396 27.26 -2.15 -4.69
C PRO A 396 27.83 -2.17 -6.12
N ARG A 397 28.80 -1.30 -6.40
CA ARG A 397 29.53 -1.24 -7.65
C ARG A 397 31.01 -1.60 -7.45
N PRO A 398 31.72 -2.01 -8.52
CA PRO A 398 33.14 -2.39 -8.45
C PRO A 398 34.06 -1.25 -7.97
N ASP A 399 33.66 0.00 -8.18
CA ASP A 399 34.37 1.20 -7.72
C ASP A 399 34.21 1.47 -6.22
N GLY A 400 33.53 0.56 -5.50
CA GLY A 400 33.22 0.72 -4.08
C GLY A 400 32.04 1.66 -3.80
N SER A 401 31.44 2.29 -4.80
CA SER A 401 30.24 3.10 -4.59
C SER A 401 29.00 2.22 -4.42
N ILE A 402 28.00 2.71 -3.70
CA ILE A 402 26.68 2.05 -3.61
C ILE A 402 25.67 2.94 -4.31
N ILE A 403 24.87 2.33 -5.18
CA ILE A 403 23.86 3.03 -5.94
C ILE A 403 22.49 2.64 -5.39
N PHE A 404 21.70 3.65 -5.06
CA PHE A 404 20.30 3.53 -4.69
C PHE A 404 19.43 4.01 -5.83
N PHE A 405 18.32 3.32 -6.04
CA PHE A 405 17.35 3.64 -7.08
C PHE A 405 16.02 3.98 -6.46
N ARG A 406 15.35 4.99 -7.02
CA ARG A 406 13.97 5.30 -6.72
C ARG A 406 13.33 5.96 -7.93
N ASP A 407 12.23 5.36 -8.39
CA ASP A 407 11.50 5.81 -9.57
C ASP A 407 12.44 5.91 -10.79
N ASP A 408 12.57 7.08 -11.43
CA ASP A 408 13.44 7.35 -12.58
C ASP A 408 14.85 7.83 -12.19
N ARG A 409 15.14 7.97 -10.88
CA ARG A 409 16.36 8.59 -10.37
C ARG A 409 17.27 7.62 -9.62
N TYR A 410 18.56 7.97 -9.56
CA TYR A 410 19.53 7.26 -8.73
C TYR A 410 20.37 8.20 -7.87
N TRP A 411 20.84 7.64 -6.75
CA TRP A 411 21.70 8.29 -5.77
C TRP A 411 22.96 7.45 -5.62
N ARG A 412 24.11 8.12 -5.60
CA ARG A 412 25.39 7.50 -5.33
C ARG A 412 25.80 7.79 -3.89
N LEU A 413 26.05 6.74 -3.12
CA LEU A 413 26.58 6.83 -1.77
C LEU A 413 28.11 6.86 -1.83
N ASP A 414 28.67 7.96 -1.34
CA ASP A 414 30.09 8.05 -1.00
C ASP A 414 30.27 7.36 0.36
N GLN A 415 30.95 6.20 0.36
CA GLN A 415 31.16 5.41 1.57
C GLN A 415 32.05 6.12 2.60
N ALA A 416 33.01 6.95 2.15
CA ALA A 416 33.93 7.64 3.06
C ALA A 416 33.21 8.73 3.86
N LYS A 417 32.18 9.34 3.26
CA LYS A 417 31.39 10.40 3.88
C LYS A 417 30.03 9.92 4.42
N LEU A 418 29.68 8.65 4.18
CA LEU A 418 28.35 8.05 4.42
C LEU A 418 27.21 8.98 3.97
N ARG A 419 27.36 9.56 2.77
CA ARG A 419 26.41 10.53 2.23
C ARG A 419 26.03 10.19 0.80
N ALA A 420 24.74 9.99 0.59
CA ALA A 420 24.14 9.78 -0.71
C ALA A 420 23.82 11.12 -1.36
N THR A 421 24.38 11.33 -2.55
CA THR A 421 24.10 12.50 -3.39
C THR A 421 23.20 12.11 -4.56
N PRO A 422 22.16 12.89 -4.88
CA PRO A 422 21.40 12.67 -6.10
C PRO A 422 22.32 12.86 -7.31
N SER A 423 22.28 11.93 -8.26
CA SER A 423 23.16 11.97 -9.43
C SER A 423 22.41 12.33 -10.70
N GLY A 424 21.28 11.65 -10.99
CA GLY A 424 20.53 11.91 -12.20
C GLY A 424 19.50 10.82 -12.53
N ARG A 425 19.23 10.62 -13.82
CA ARG A 425 18.27 9.62 -14.33
C ARG A 425 18.98 8.35 -14.76
N TRP A 426 18.60 7.22 -14.17
CA TRP A 426 19.40 6.00 -14.32
C TRP A 426 19.33 5.39 -15.72
N ALA A 427 18.14 5.35 -16.34
CA ALA A 427 17.98 4.76 -17.67
C ALA A 427 18.79 5.52 -18.75
N THR A 428 18.92 6.85 -18.58
CA THR A 428 19.59 7.73 -19.55
C THR A 428 21.05 8.06 -19.20
N GLU A 429 21.59 7.57 -18.09
CA GLU A 429 22.97 7.92 -17.70
C GLU A 429 23.81 6.70 -17.36
N LEU A 430 23.18 5.60 -16.94
CA LEU A 430 23.88 4.38 -16.56
C LEU A 430 23.90 3.43 -17.76
N ALA A 431 24.89 3.60 -18.64
CA ALA A 431 25.05 2.75 -19.83
C ALA A 431 25.10 1.25 -19.50
N TRP A 432 25.71 0.89 -18.36
CA TRP A 432 25.82 -0.48 -17.87
C TRP A 432 24.50 -1.11 -17.43
N MET A 433 23.41 -0.33 -17.33
CA MET A 433 22.05 -0.87 -17.15
C MET A 433 21.51 -1.48 -18.44
N GLY A 434 22.22 -1.34 -19.57
CA GLY A 434 21.84 -1.96 -20.83
C GLY A 434 20.63 -1.34 -21.52
N CYS A 435 20.32 -0.09 -21.18
CA CYS A 435 19.31 0.73 -21.87
C CYS A 435 19.87 1.45 -23.11
N TRP A 436 21.13 1.22 -23.46
CA TRP A 436 21.87 1.89 -24.53
C TRP A 436 22.32 0.85 -25.56
N HIS A 437 21.98 1.03 -26.84
CA HIS A 437 22.52 0.18 -27.91
C HIS A 437 23.84 0.75 -28.43
N ALA A 438 24.92 -0.05 -28.37
CA ALA A 438 26.27 0.35 -28.80
C ALA A 438 26.40 0.66 -30.32
N ASN A 439 25.42 0.27 -31.16
CA ASN A 439 25.48 0.44 -32.62
C ASN A 439 24.64 1.60 -33.19
N SER A 440 24.03 2.42 -32.35
CA SER A 440 23.39 3.66 -32.78
C SER A 440 23.60 4.69 -31.70
N GLY A 441 24.40 5.72 -31.99
CA GLY A 441 24.69 6.85 -31.09
C GLY A 441 23.46 7.69 -30.75
N GLY A 442 22.44 7.06 -30.17
CA GLY A 442 21.15 7.64 -29.85
C GLY A 442 20.49 6.84 -28.74
N THR A 443 20.10 7.55 -27.70
CA THR A 443 19.14 7.15 -26.67
C THR A 443 17.90 6.52 -27.29
N LEU A 444 17.52 5.33 -26.81
CA LEU A 444 16.22 4.71 -27.10
C LEU A 444 15.15 5.42 -26.25
N PHE A 445 14.63 6.54 -26.76
CA PHE A 445 13.44 7.16 -26.19
C PHE A 445 12.17 6.52 -26.75
#